data_AF-A0A7X6X1X4-F1
#
_entry.id   AF-A0A7X6X1X4-F1
#
_cell.length_a   1.000
_cell.length_b   1.000
_cell.length_c   1.000
_cell.angle_alpha   90.00
_cell.angle_beta   90.00
_cell.angle_gamma   90.00
#
_symmetry.space_group_name_H-M   'P 1'
#
loop_
_entity.id
_entity.type
_entity.pdbx_description
1 polymer ?
#
loop_
_entity_poly.entity_id
_entity_poly.type
_entity_poly.pdbx_seq_one_letter_code
_entity_poly.pdbx_strand_id
1 'polypeptide(L)'
;MDSLTQFILKIAESLPAVWATFFLAAVPVTELRAAIPIALAWGLSPPQAFVAAVLGNIVPIIPILSLLGPVSRSLTRFKVFRLFF
;
A
#
# COMPACT_ATOMS: atom_id res chain seq x y z
N MET A 1 18.40 8.50 -3.19
CA MET A 1 17.33 7.49 -3.05
C MET A 1 17.82 6.43 -2.09
N ASP A 2 17.06 6.18 -1.03
CA ASP A 2 17.47 5.34 0.10
C ASP A 2 17.63 3.88 -0.32
N SER A 3 18.57 3.14 0.29
CA SER A 3 18.90 1.74 -0.06
C SER A 3 17.70 0.79 -0.09
N LEU A 4 16.69 1.05 0.74
CA LEU A 4 15.42 0.31 0.78
C LEU A 4 14.60 0.49 -0.49
N THR A 5 14.55 1.70 -1.05
CA THR A 5 13.76 1.97 -2.27
C THR A 5 14.32 1.22 -3.47
N GLN A 6 15.65 1.18 -3.60
CA GLN A 6 16.34 0.43 -4.65
C GLN A 6 16.09 -1.07 -4.54
N PHE A 7 16.10 -1.61 -3.32
CA PHE A 7 15.79 -3.01 -3.07
C PHE A 7 14.36 -3.37 -3.47
N ILE A 8 13.38 -2.52 -3.12
CA ILE A 8 11.97 -2.71 -3.46
C ILE A 8 11.76 -2.67 -4.98
N LEU A 9 12.36 -1.69 -5.67
CA LEU A 9 12.24 -1.56 -7.12
C LEU A 9 12.84 -2.78 -7.85
N LYS A 10 14.00 -3.25 -7.39
CA LYS A 10 14.64 -4.44 -7.97
C LYS A 10 13.79 -5.70 -7.82
N ILE A 11 13.10 -5.86 -6.70
CA ILE A 11 12.13 -6.95 -6.51
C ILE A 11 10.92 -6.74 -7.42
N ALA A 12 10.41 -5.52 -7.52
CA ALA A 12 9.24 -5.22 -8.33
C ALA A 12 9.49 -5.47 -9.84
N GLU A 13 10.69 -5.16 -10.34
CA GLU A 13 11.11 -5.46 -11.72
C GLU A 13 11.16 -6.96 -12.04
N SER A 14 11.30 -7.82 -11.02
CA SER A 14 11.25 -9.28 -11.21
C SER A 14 9.83 -9.82 -11.41
N LEU A 15 8.81 -8.98 -11.23
CA LEU A 15 7.40 -9.34 -11.35
C LEU A 15 6.78 -8.75 -12.63
N PRO A 16 5.69 -9.36 -13.17
CA PRO A 16 4.89 -8.71 -14.19
C PRO A 16 4.40 -7.35 -13.70
N ALA A 17 4.44 -6.35 -14.56
CA ALA A 17 4.27 -4.96 -14.17
C ALA A 17 2.92 -4.66 -13.46
N VAL A 18 1.86 -5.40 -13.78
CA VAL A 18 0.56 -5.34 -13.07
C VAL A 18 0.69 -5.73 -11.60
N TRP A 19 1.35 -6.85 -11.32
CA TRP A 19 1.54 -7.35 -9.95
C TRP A 19 2.54 -6.49 -9.17
N ALA A 20 3.61 -6.06 -9.85
CA ALA A 20 4.56 -5.10 -9.31
C ALA A 20 3.84 -3.81 -8.85
N THR A 21 2.97 -3.27 -9.69
CA THR A 21 2.15 -2.07 -9.38
C THR A 21 1.21 -2.32 -8.19
N PHE A 22 0.54 -3.46 -8.16
CA PHE A 22 -0.38 -3.82 -7.07
C PHE A 22 0.34 -3.87 -5.72
N PHE A 23 1.46 -4.60 -5.62
CA PHE A 23 2.19 -4.72 -4.36
C PHE A 23 2.89 -3.41 -3.98
N LEU A 24 3.39 -2.66 -4.95
CA LEU A 24 3.97 -1.34 -4.71
C LEU A 24 2.91 -0.35 -4.19
N ALA A 25 1.67 -0.41 -4.66
CA ALA A 25 0.59 0.42 -4.14
C ALA A 25 0.10 -0.01 -2.75
N ALA A 26 0.30 -1.27 -2.38
CA ALA A 26 -0.10 -1.80 -1.06
C ALA A 26 0.86 -1.36 0.08
N VAL A 27 2.09 -0.98 -0.24
CA VAL A 27 3.09 -0.54 0.74
C VAL A 27 2.81 0.92 1.14
N PRO A 28 2.73 1.24 2.46
CA PRO A 28 2.46 2.59 2.97
C PRO A 28 3.70 3.51 2.90
N VAL A 29 4.50 3.37 1.84
CA VAL A 29 5.71 4.15 1.57
C VAL A 29 5.61 4.76 0.17
N THR A 30 5.15 3.96 -0.79
CA THR A 30 5.03 4.33 -2.19
C THR A 30 3.62 4.85 -2.53
N GLU A 31 2.57 4.32 -1.88
CA GLU A 31 1.15 4.68 -2.11
C GLU A 31 0.75 4.67 -3.62
N LEU A 32 -0.51 4.99 -3.94
CA LEU A 32 -0.93 5.14 -5.35
C LEU A 32 -0.11 6.18 -6.12
N ARG A 33 0.34 7.22 -5.42
CA ARG A 33 1.01 8.38 -6.03
C ARG A 33 2.34 8.03 -6.69
N ALA A 34 3.10 7.07 -6.16
CA ALA A 34 4.31 6.59 -6.79
C ALA A 34 4.03 5.35 -7.66
N ALA A 35 3.10 4.49 -7.26
CA ALA A 35 2.77 3.28 -8.02
C ALA A 35 2.24 3.58 -9.43
N ILE A 36 1.39 4.60 -9.62
CA ILE A 36 0.84 4.95 -10.94
C ILE A 36 1.94 5.46 -11.89
N PRO A 37 2.78 6.47 -11.55
CA PRO A 37 3.86 6.91 -12.43
C PRO A 37 4.84 5.79 -12.78
N ILE A 38 5.18 4.91 -11.82
CA ILE A 38 6.08 3.79 -12.04
C ILE A 38 5.45 2.74 -12.98
N ALA A 39 4.16 2.43 -12.81
CA ALA A 39 3.42 1.53 -13.69
C ALA A 39 3.38 2.03 -15.14
N LEU A 40 3.15 3.33 -15.33
CA LEU A 40 3.19 3.96 -16.64
C LEU A 40 4.61 3.91 -17.25
N ALA A 41 5.65 4.12 -16.44
CA ALA A 41 7.05 3.99 -16.87
C ALA A 41 7.41 2.54 -17.25
N TRP A 42 6.78 1.54 -16.62
CA TRP A 42 6.87 0.13 -17.00
C TRP A 42 5.98 -0.27 -18.19
N GLY A 43 5.32 0.69 -18.83
CA GLY A 43 4.57 0.48 -20.07
C GLY A 43 3.15 -0.03 -19.89
N LEU A 44 2.57 0.01 -18.67
CA LEU A 44 1.14 -0.24 -18.52
C LEU A 44 0.32 0.88 -19.16
N SER A 45 -0.81 0.51 -19.74
CA SER A 45 -1.83 1.49 -20.12
C SER A 45 -2.41 2.18 -18.88
N PRO A 46 -2.84 3.45 -18.96
CA PRO A 46 -3.42 4.17 -17.84
C PRO A 46 -4.56 3.43 -17.10
N PRO A 47 -5.49 2.74 -17.79
CA PRO A 47 -6.52 1.96 -17.10
C PRO A 47 -5.97 0.79 -16.28
N GLN A 48 -4.97 0.08 -16.83
CA GLN A 48 -4.37 -1.06 -16.12
C GLN A 48 -3.55 -0.60 -14.90
N ALA A 49 -2.77 0.48 -15.06
CA ALA A 49 -2.03 1.10 -13.98
C ALA A 49 -2.97 1.56 -12.85
N PHE A 50 -4.08 2.21 -13.21
CA PHE A 50 -5.10 2.65 -12.26
C PHE A 50 -5.73 1.48 -11.50
N VAL A 51 -6.24 0.47 -12.20
CA VAL A 51 -6.91 -0.68 -11.57
C VAL A 51 -5.95 -1.43 -10.65
N ALA A 52 -4.72 -1.69 -11.11
CA ALA A 52 -3.72 -2.40 -10.30
C ALA A 52 -3.36 -1.61 -9.04
N ALA A 53 -3.12 -0.31 -9.16
CA ALA A 53 -2.76 0.54 -8.02
C ALA A 53 -3.91 0.71 -7.02
N VAL A 54 -5.14 0.91 -7.49
CA VAL A 54 -6.32 1.04 -6.62
C VAL A 54 -6.58 -0.24 -5.85
N LEU A 55 -6.58 -1.39 -6.53
CA LEU A 55 -6.79 -2.68 -5.87
C LEU A 55 -5.68 -2.96 -4.86
N GLY A 56 -4.43 -2.70 -5.22
CA GLY A 56 -3.28 -2.85 -4.33
C GLY A 56 -3.40 -2.01 -3.06
N ASN A 57 -3.84 -0.76 -3.18
CA ASN A 57 -4.02 0.14 -2.04
C ASN A 57 -5.23 -0.18 -1.16
N ILE A 58 -6.30 -0.78 -1.72
CA ILE A 58 -7.47 -1.21 -0.93
C ILE A 58 -7.14 -2.40 -0.03
N VAL A 59 -6.28 -3.32 -0.49
CA VAL A 59 -5.92 -4.53 0.25
C VAL A 59 -5.43 -4.26 1.68
N PRO A 60 -4.50 -3.33 1.97
CA PRO A 60 -4.09 -3.02 3.33
C PRO A 60 -5.18 -2.32 4.15
N ILE A 61 -6.14 -1.61 3.52
CA ILE A 61 -7.23 -0.92 4.23
C ILE A 61 -8.16 -1.91 4.93
N ILE A 62 -8.49 -3.03 4.29
CA ILE A 62 -9.42 -4.04 4.81
C ILE A 62 -8.99 -4.59 6.19
N PRO A 63 -7.77 -5.11 6.39
CA PRO A 63 -7.33 -5.60 7.69
C PRO A 63 -7.18 -4.45 8.70
N ILE A 64 -6.74 -3.26 8.28
CA ILE A 64 -6.65 -2.09 9.16
C ILE A 64 -8.02 -1.76 9.77
N LEU A 65 -9.06 -1.62 8.95
CA LEU A 65 -10.41 -1.31 9.42
C LEU A 65 -11.01 -2.45 10.24
N SER A 66 -10.77 -3.70 9.83
CA SER A 66 -11.28 -4.88 10.55
C SER A 66 -10.66 -5.01 11.94
N LEU A 67 -9.38 -4.65 12.09
CA LEU A 67 -8.66 -4.67 13.36
C LEU A 67 -8.90 -3.41 14.20
N LEU A 68 -9.30 -2.29 13.59
CA LEU A 68 -9.49 -1.01 14.28
C LEU A 68 -10.48 -1.15 15.45
N GLY A 69 -11.61 -1.82 15.27
CA GLY A 69 -12.61 -2.03 16.34
C GLY A 69 -12.08 -2.87 17.52
N PRO A 70 -11.58 -4.09 17.28
CA PRO A 70 -10.97 -4.92 18.32
C PRO A 70 -9.80 -4.24 19.04
N VAL A 71 -8.93 -3.54 18.29
CA VAL A 71 -7.75 -2.86 18.82
C VAL A 71 -8.16 -1.63 19.64
N SER A 72 -9.11 -0.82 19.15
CA SER A 72 -9.68 0.31 19.89
C SER A 72 -10.26 -0.14 21.25
N ARG A 73 -11.12 -1.17 21.27
CA ARG A 73 -11.68 -1.71 22.52
C ARG A 73 -10.63 -2.26 23.48
N SER A 74 -9.51 -2.77 22.95
CA SER A 74 -8.40 -3.26 23.77
C SER A 74 -7.56 -2.12 24.34
N LEU A 75 -7.35 -1.05 23.57
CA LEU A 75 -6.56 0.11 23.95
C LEU A 75 -7.27 1.05 24.92
N THR A 76 -8.59 1.25 24.79
CA THR A 76 -9.39 2.12 25.70
C THR A 76 -9.39 1.66 27.15
N ARG A 77 -8.91 0.44 27.44
CA ARG A 77 -8.64 -0.05 28.80
C ARG A 77 -7.58 0.76 29.53
N PHE A 78 -6.66 1.40 28.81
CA PHE A 78 -5.65 2.29 29.37
C PHE A 78 -6.14 3.74 29.36
N LYS A 79 -5.96 4.46 30.48
CA LYS A 79 -6.44 5.85 30.66
C LYS A 79 -6.00 6.82 29.55
N VAL A 80 -4.80 6.63 28.98
CA VAL A 80 -4.23 7.51 27.94
C VAL A 80 -5.01 7.37 26.62
N PHE A 81 -5.43 6.17 26.27
CA PHE A 81 -6.07 5.88 24.98
C PHE A 81 -7.58 6.14 24.98
N ARG A 82 -8.22 6.23 26.15
CA ARG A 82 -9.66 6.53 26.31
C ARG A 82 -10.08 7.92 25.81
N LEU A 83 -9.13 8.84 25.62
CA LEU A 83 -9.40 10.18 25.08
C LEU A 83 -9.32 10.23 23.55
N PHE A 84 -8.65 9.25 22.93
CA PHE A 84 -8.34 9.23 21.49
C PHE A 84 -9.21 8.22 20.72
N PHE A 85 -9.58 7.11 21.36
CA PHE A 85 -10.41 6.03 20.80
C PHE A 85 -11.76 5.95 21.54
#